data_AF-A0A947ZF92-F1
#
_entry.id   AF-A0A947ZF92-F1
#
_cell.length_a   1.000
_cell.length_b   1.000
_cell.length_c   1.000
_cell.angle_alpha   90.00
_cell.angle_beta   90.00
_cell.angle_gamma   90.00
#
_symmetry.space_group_name_H-M   'P 1'
#
loop_
_entity.id
_entity.type
_entity.pdbx_description
1 polymer ?
#
loop_
_entity_poly.entity_id
_entity_poly.type
_entity_poly.pdbx_seq_one_letter_code
_entity_poly.pdbx_strand_id
1 'polypeptide(L)'
;MSHPQILHITPGDFLEKSFQLGRKLFEAGIKPRHTISIWRGGTPVGLGVDAFYRSRGIFLNHTTIATESYEGIGVQGKVVVKGLEHLINVVCREDDLLIIDDVYETGNTIRAIIETIRDRARANTPRKIYIGTIHSKPEKHCYEEFPVVSLEILPGSTWIDYPHELADLVNENDPLDSLIKHKDPRIWEILHGPPATPGAQLASLPRSYLTPAQLQYDAIELGLHMAREKQYLPDFLIALWPGGVSAGLPIHEVYKYLVKKGELPKSPNHISLNTTKTHLTYRSNIIGIEYLME
;
A
#
# COMPACT_ATOMS: atom_id res chain seq x y z
N MET A 1 10.63 -18.14 25.05
CA MET A 1 9.73 -17.14 24.45
C MET A 1 9.24 -17.72 23.14
N SER A 2 7.94 -17.96 22.98
CA SER A 2 7.38 -18.48 21.73
C SER A 2 7.66 -17.49 20.61
N HIS A 3 8.28 -17.95 19.53
CA HIS A 3 8.43 -17.13 18.32
C HIS A 3 7.05 -16.58 17.91
N PRO A 4 6.94 -15.29 17.52
CA PRO A 4 5.67 -14.73 17.09
C PRO A 4 5.14 -15.58 15.92
N GLN A 5 3.85 -15.91 15.96
CA GLN A 5 3.19 -16.61 14.86
C GLN A 5 3.12 -15.64 13.68
N ILE A 6 3.90 -15.92 12.63
CA ILE A 6 3.89 -15.14 11.38
C ILE A 6 2.78 -15.69 10.49
N LEU A 7 1.89 -14.81 10.05
CA LEU A 7 0.87 -15.07 9.05
C LEU A 7 1.35 -14.53 7.72
N HIS A 8 1.80 -15.42 6.84
CA HIS A 8 2.20 -15.07 5.48
C HIS A 8 0.96 -14.91 4.58
N ILE A 9 0.83 -13.74 3.95
CA ILE A 9 -0.23 -13.48 2.98
C ILE A 9 0.36 -13.52 1.57
N THR A 10 -0.18 -14.40 0.73
CA THR A 10 0.28 -14.51 -0.66
C THR A 10 -0.24 -13.33 -1.51
N PRO A 11 0.42 -12.98 -2.63
CA PRO A 11 -0.08 -11.97 -3.57
C PRO A 11 -1.49 -12.25 -4.09
N GLY A 12 -1.80 -13.55 -4.33
CA GLY A 12 -3.12 -13.99 -4.76
C GLY A 12 -4.17 -13.75 -3.68
N ASP A 13 -3.92 -14.23 -2.46
CA ASP A 13 -4.83 -14.06 -1.33
C ASP A 13 -5.07 -12.58 -1.02
N PHE A 14 -4.02 -11.75 -1.10
CA PHE A 14 -4.12 -10.32 -0.83
C PHE A 14 -5.04 -9.63 -1.86
N LEU A 15 -4.91 -9.97 -3.14
CA LEU A 15 -5.81 -9.48 -4.17
C LEU A 15 -7.24 -9.99 -3.95
N GLU A 16 -7.45 -11.27 -3.69
CA GLU A 16 -8.79 -11.81 -3.46
C GLU A 16 -9.47 -11.17 -2.25
N LYS A 17 -8.74 -11.02 -1.14
CA LYS A 17 -9.21 -10.33 0.07
C LYS A 17 -9.56 -8.87 -0.24
N SER A 18 -8.79 -8.15 -1.06
CA SER A 18 -9.15 -6.78 -1.45
C SER A 18 -10.51 -6.68 -2.20
N PHE A 19 -10.82 -7.66 -3.07
CA PHE A 19 -12.15 -7.76 -3.70
C PHE A 19 -13.24 -8.15 -2.71
N GLN A 20 -12.95 -9.07 -1.79
CA GLN A 20 -13.90 -9.49 -0.74
C GLN A 20 -14.24 -8.31 0.19
N LEU A 21 -13.27 -7.46 0.52
CA LEU A 21 -13.49 -6.24 1.29
C LEU A 21 -14.40 -5.29 0.51
N GLY A 22 -14.13 -5.08 -0.78
CA GLY A 22 -14.99 -4.28 -1.66
C GLY A 22 -16.44 -4.79 -1.67
N ARG A 23 -16.63 -6.12 -1.74
CA ARG A 23 -17.97 -6.74 -1.62
C ARG A 23 -18.61 -6.45 -0.28
N LYS A 24 -17.89 -6.68 0.83
CA LYS A 24 -18.42 -6.49 2.18
C LYS A 24 -18.85 -5.05 2.44
N LEU A 25 -18.05 -4.08 2.00
CA LEU A 25 -18.38 -2.65 2.08
C LEU A 25 -19.64 -2.32 1.25
N PHE A 26 -19.72 -2.83 0.02
CA PHE A 26 -20.85 -2.59 -0.87
C PHE A 26 -22.16 -3.19 -0.31
N GLU A 27 -22.11 -4.42 0.19
CA GLU A 27 -23.27 -5.11 0.80
C GLU A 27 -23.72 -4.44 2.09
N ALA A 28 -22.80 -3.81 2.84
CA ALA A 28 -23.12 -2.97 3.98
C ALA A 28 -23.77 -1.62 3.59
N GLY A 29 -23.98 -1.36 2.29
CA GLY A 29 -24.58 -0.12 1.79
C GLY A 29 -23.63 1.07 1.76
N ILE A 30 -22.33 0.87 1.97
CA ILE A 30 -21.32 1.94 1.97
C ILE A 30 -21.02 2.29 0.52
N LYS A 31 -21.44 3.49 0.07
CA LYS A 31 -21.23 3.99 -1.30
C LYS A 31 -20.55 5.35 -1.23
N PRO A 32 -19.25 5.37 -0.92
CA PRO A 32 -18.55 6.61 -0.62
C PRO A 32 -18.35 7.42 -1.90
N ARG A 33 -18.44 8.74 -1.79
CA ARG A 33 -18.08 9.61 -2.91
C ARG A 33 -16.56 9.75 -3.01
N HIS A 34 -15.89 9.79 -1.86
CA HIS A 34 -14.45 9.92 -1.76
C HIS A 34 -13.86 8.70 -1.07
N THR A 35 -12.76 8.19 -1.63
CA THR A 35 -12.00 7.09 -1.04
C THR A 35 -10.55 7.51 -0.93
N ILE A 36 -9.92 7.21 0.20
CA ILE A 36 -8.49 7.37 0.39
C ILE A 36 -7.86 6.03 0.76
N SER A 37 -6.77 5.68 0.10
CA SER A 37 -5.92 4.55 0.51
C SER A 37 -4.68 5.06 1.22
N ILE A 38 -4.35 4.44 2.34
CA ILE A 38 -3.12 4.75 3.07
C ILE A 38 -1.94 4.10 2.33
N TRP A 39 -0.98 4.92 1.93
CA TRP A 39 0.28 4.50 1.34
C TRP A 39 1.22 4.06 2.46
N ARG A 40 1.83 2.87 2.40
CA ARG A 40 1.95 1.99 1.22
C ARG A 40 0.92 0.85 1.18
N GLY A 41 0.70 0.17 2.30
CA GLY A 41 0.00 -1.12 2.36
C GLY A 41 -1.49 -1.09 2.01
N GLY A 42 -2.21 -0.04 2.40
CA GLY A 42 -3.61 0.19 2.03
C GLY A 42 -3.86 0.45 0.54
N THR A 43 -2.81 0.64 -0.24
CA THR A 43 -2.89 1.06 -1.64
C THR A 43 -3.29 -0.10 -2.59
N PRO A 44 -2.64 -1.28 -2.56
CA PRO A 44 -3.15 -2.46 -3.25
C PRO A 44 -4.56 -2.88 -2.81
N VAL A 45 -4.87 -2.75 -1.52
CA VAL A 45 -6.22 -3.06 -0.99
C VAL A 45 -7.26 -2.14 -1.64
N GLY A 46 -6.96 -0.85 -1.69
CA GLY A 46 -7.81 0.12 -2.35
C GLY A 46 -8.04 -0.18 -3.83
N LEU A 47 -7.01 -0.64 -4.56
CA LEU A 47 -7.15 -1.01 -5.97
C LEU A 47 -8.17 -2.12 -6.18
N GLY A 48 -8.16 -3.15 -5.33
CA GLY A 48 -9.16 -4.22 -5.40
C GLY A 48 -10.56 -3.75 -5.02
N VAL A 49 -10.68 -2.91 -4.00
CA VAL A 49 -11.95 -2.29 -3.62
C VAL A 49 -12.50 -1.44 -4.78
N ASP A 50 -11.68 -0.55 -5.36
CA ASP A 50 -12.08 0.29 -6.50
C ASP A 50 -12.47 -0.56 -7.72
N ALA A 51 -11.68 -1.60 -8.03
CA ALA A 51 -11.99 -2.54 -9.11
C ALA A 51 -13.33 -3.26 -8.88
N PHE A 52 -13.64 -3.65 -7.64
CA PHE A 52 -14.92 -4.25 -7.29
C PHE A 52 -16.06 -3.25 -7.50
N TYR A 53 -15.98 -2.02 -6.98
CA TYR A 53 -17.04 -1.01 -7.13
C TYR A 53 -17.26 -0.66 -8.61
N ARG A 54 -16.19 -0.53 -9.39
CA ARG A 54 -16.27 -0.30 -10.83
C ARG A 54 -16.99 -1.44 -11.56
N SER A 55 -16.79 -2.70 -11.14
CA SER A 55 -17.53 -3.86 -11.69
C SER A 55 -19.05 -3.79 -11.42
N ARG A 56 -19.46 -2.99 -10.42
CA ARG A 56 -20.86 -2.70 -10.08
C ARG A 56 -21.37 -1.38 -10.68
N GLY A 57 -20.58 -0.73 -11.54
CA GLY A 57 -20.93 0.55 -12.17
C GLY A 57 -20.81 1.76 -11.24
N ILE A 58 -20.14 1.63 -10.10
CA ILE A 58 -19.86 2.75 -9.18
C ILE A 58 -18.41 3.18 -9.36
N PHE A 59 -18.19 4.47 -9.59
CA PHE A 59 -16.87 5.08 -9.72
C PHE A 59 -16.55 5.85 -8.44
N LEU A 60 -15.48 5.46 -7.76
CA LEU A 60 -15.03 6.12 -6.54
C LEU A 60 -14.05 7.25 -6.91
N ASN A 61 -14.13 8.40 -6.23
CA ASN A 61 -13.04 9.38 -6.31
C ASN A 61 -11.92 8.93 -5.38
N HIS A 62 -11.05 8.08 -5.91
CA HIS A 62 -10.03 7.38 -5.13
C HIS A 62 -8.66 8.06 -5.26
N THR A 63 -8.08 8.41 -4.11
CA THR A 63 -6.73 8.96 -3.98
C THR A 63 -5.91 8.16 -2.98
N THR A 64 -4.59 8.31 -3.03
CA THR A 64 -3.66 7.73 -2.06
C THR A 64 -3.09 8.85 -1.19
N ILE A 65 -2.83 8.56 0.07
CA ILE A 65 -2.20 9.50 1.01
C ILE A 65 -1.02 8.82 1.69
N ALA A 66 0.09 9.53 1.85
CA ALA A 66 1.25 9.02 2.57
C ALA A 66 1.26 9.56 3.99
N THR A 67 1.59 8.71 4.95
CA THR A 67 1.79 9.12 6.34
C THR A 67 3.22 8.84 6.74
N GLU A 68 3.91 9.86 7.23
CA GLU A 68 5.25 9.75 7.80
C GLU A 68 5.18 9.96 9.30
N SER A 69 5.73 9.02 10.07
CA SER A 69 5.94 9.19 11.50
C SER A 69 7.27 9.91 11.73
N TYR A 70 7.23 11.12 12.29
CA TYR A 70 8.45 11.79 12.75
C TYR A 70 8.86 11.24 14.13
N GLU A 71 9.90 10.41 14.20
CA GLU A 71 10.53 10.06 15.48
C GLU A 71 11.63 11.09 15.80
N GLY A 72 11.23 12.25 16.34
CA GLY A 72 12.16 13.17 16.97
C GLY A 72 12.46 12.74 18.41
N ILE A 73 13.71 12.84 18.84
CA ILE A 73 14.13 12.54 20.23
C ILE A 73 13.26 13.35 21.20
N GLY A 74 12.39 12.67 21.97
CA GLY A 74 11.64 13.25 23.09
C GLY A 74 10.20 13.71 22.80
N VAL A 75 9.65 13.49 21.61
CA VAL A 75 8.23 13.80 21.31
C VAL A 75 7.55 12.53 20.79
N GLN A 76 6.38 12.15 21.34
CA GLN A 76 5.54 11.13 20.70
C GLN A 76 5.36 11.53 19.23
N GLY A 77 5.80 10.65 18.33
CA GLY A 77 6.03 11.03 16.95
C GLY A 77 4.78 11.59 16.29
N LYS A 78 4.86 12.85 15.84
CA LYS A 78 3.76 13.48 15.11
C LYS A 78 3.67 12.81 13.74
N VAL A 79 2.51 12.24 13.43
CA VAL A 79 2.22 11.71 12.10
C VAL A 79 1.94 12.88 11.15
N VAL A 80 2.75 13.03 10.11
CA VAL A 80 2.56 14.01 9.04
C VAL A 80 1.83 13.33 7.90
N VAL A 81 0.70 13.91 7.47
CA VAL A 81 -0.12 13.37 6.37
C VAL A 81 0.12 14.18 5.10
N LYS A 82 0.55 13.50 4.05
CA LYS A 82 0.92 14.04 2.73
C LYS A 82 -0.07 13.53 1.67
N GLY A 83 -0.41 14.37 0.68
CA GLY A 83 -1.30 13.98 -0.43
C GLY A 83 -2.80 14.18 -0.17
N LEU A 84 -3.17 14.81 0.95
CA LEU A 84 -4.58 15.11 1.27
C LEU A 84 -5.13 16.33 0.51
N GLU A 85 -4.27 17.14 -0.11
CA GLU A 85 -4.60 18.45 -0.70
C GLU A 85 -5.78 18.36 -1.65
N HIS A 86 -5.78 17.34 -2.53
CA HIS A 86 -6.85 17.14 -3.47
C HIS A 86 -8.19 16.88 -2.77
N LEU A 87 -8.22 15.98 -1.78
CA LEU A 87 -9.43 15.68 -1.02
C LEU A 87 -9.97 16.93 -0.34
N ILE A 88 -9.11 17.68 0.36
CA ILE A 88 -9.50 18.91 1.07
C ILE A 88 -10.16 19.93 0.13
N ASN A 89 -9.68 20.03 -1.10
CA ASN A 89 -10.20 20.98 -2.09
C ASN A 89 -11.56 20.62 -2.66
N VAL A 90 -11.97 19.34 -2.60
CA VAL A 90 -13.18 18.86 -3.30
C VAL A 90 -14.25 18.29 -2.38
N VAL A 91 -13.90 17.98 -1.13
CA VAL A 91 -14.79 17.32 -0.18
C VAL A 91 -15.85 18.27 0.38
N CYS A 92 -17.08 17.77 0.50
CA CYS A 92 -18.18 18.45 1.18
C CYS A 92 -18.65 17.67 2.40
N ARG A 93 -19.38 18.36 3.29
CA ARG A 93 -19.89 17.81 4.55
C ARG A 93 -20.85 16.62 4.36
N GLU A 94 -21.61 16.65 3.27
CA GLU A 94 -22.61 15.66 2.88
C GLU A 94 -22.01 14.43 2.19
N ASP A 95 -20.73 14.49 1.83
CA ASP A 95 -20.06 13.36 1.18
C ASP A 95 -19.73 12.26 2.20
N ASP A 96 -19.80 11.02 1.73
CA ASP A 96 -19.31 9.85 2.46
C ASP A 96 -17.84 9.62 2.09
N LEU A 97 -16.99 9.45 3.11
CA LEU A 97 -15.56 9.17 2.99
C LEU A 97 -15.25 7.74 3.43
N LEU A 98 -14.52 7.00 2.59
CA LEU A 98 -13.96 5.70 2.93
C LEU A 98 -12.44 5.79 3.03
N ILE A 99 -11.89 5.36 4.16
CA ILE A 99 -10.45 5.24 4.40
C ILE A 99 -10.07 3.77 4.33
N ILE A 100 -9.10 3.41 3.50
CA ILE A 100 -8.68 2.03 3.26
C ILE A 100 -7.26 1.82 3.74
N ASP A 101 -7.05 0.76 4.53
CA ASP A 101 -5.73 0.27 4.91
C ASP A 101 -5.64 -1.26 4.80
N ASP A 102 -4.45 -1.84 4.93
CA ASP A 102 -4.30 -3.29 4.97
C ASP A 102 -4.65 -3.88 6.36
N VAL A 103 -4.24 -3.21 7.44
CA VAL A 103 -4.54 -3.60 8.82
C VAL A 103 -4.98 -2.42 9.68
N TYR A 104 -6.02 -2.62 10.48
CA TYR A 104 -6.37 -1.71 11.58
C TYR A 104 -5.79 -2.23 12.90
N GLU A 105 -4.73 -1.59 13.39
CA GLU A 105 -4.06 -1.97 14.63
C GLU A 105 -4.33 -0.98 15.77
N THR A 106 -3.61 0.14 15.84
CA THR A 106 -3.84 1.15 16.89
C THR A 106 -4.90 2.19 16.51
N GLY A 107 -5.05 2.45 15.20
CA GLY A 107 -5.88 3.53 14.68
C GLY A 107 -5.24 4.93 14.77
N ASN A 108 -3.99 5.05 15.23
CA ASN A 108 -3.32 6.35 15.37
C ASN A 108 -3.11 7.08 14.04
N THR A 109 -2.72 6.35 12.99
CA THR A 109 -2.57 6.89 11.63
C THR A 109 -3.90 7.46 11.14
N ILE A 110 -4.98 6.71 11.31
CA ILE A 110 -6.33 7.10 10.91
C ILE A 110 -6.83 8.31 11.71
N ARG A 111 -6.57 8.35 13.02
CA ARG A 111 -6.83 9.52 13.85
C ARG A 111 -6.14 10.76 13.29
N ALA A 112 -4.84 10.68 13.00
CA ALA A 112 -4.08 11.81 12.48
C ALA A 112 -4.61 12.30 11.12
N ILE A 113 -5.03 11.38 10.24
CA ILE A 113 -5.68 11.71 8.98
C ILE A 113 -6.98 12.46 9.22
N ILE A 114 -7.84 11.96 10.10
CA ILE A 114 -9.14 12.57 10.39
C ILE A 114 -8.98 13.94 11.04
N GLU A 115 -8.05 14.10 11.99
CA GLU A 115 -7.73 15.38 12.61
C GLU A 115 -7.20 16.38 11.57
N THR A 116 -6.36 15.94 10.65
CA THR A 116 -5.87 16.77 9.53
C THR A 116 -7.00 17.19 8.60
N ILE A 117 -7.94 16.29 8.29
CA ILE A 117 -9.13 16.61 7.48
C ILE A 117 -9.99 17.64 8.21
N ARG A 118 -10.22 17.47 9.52
CA ARG A 118 -11.00 18.42 10.34
C ARG A 118 -10.39 19.81 10.35
N ASP A 119 -9.09 19.90 10.53
CA ASP A 119 -8.37 21.17 10.58
C ASP A 119 -8.41 21.89 9.21
N ARG A 120 -8.14 21.16 8.13
CA ARG A 120 -8.02 21.74 6.79
C ARG A 120 -9.36 21.94 6.07
N ALA A 121 -10.27 20.97 6.12
CA ALA A 121 -11.59 21.06 5.48
C ALA A 121 -12.64 21.79 6.34
N ARG A 122 -12.41 21.91 7.66
CA ARG A 122 -13.27 22.64 8.61
C ARG A 122 -14.73 22.18 8.51
N ALA A 123 -15.65 23.10 8.22
CA ALA A 123 -17.09 22.82 8.11
C ALA A 123 -17.43 21.78 7.02
N ASN A 124 -16.56 21.63 6.01
CA ASN A 124 -16.71 20.69 4.90
C ASN A 124 -16.27 19.26 5.24
N THR A 125 -15.79 19.01 6.47
CA THR A 125 -15.44 17.65 6.89
C THR A 125 -16.64 16.70 6.74
N PRO A 126 -16.48 15.57 6.03
CA PRO A 126 -17.49 14.53 5.92
C PRO A 126 -18.07 14.11 7.27
N ARG A 127 -19.40 14.00 7.35
CA ARG A 127 -20.05 13.46 8.55
C ARG A 127 -19.97 11.95 8.65
N LYS A 128 -19.97 11.26 7.49
CA LYS A 128 -19.93 9.80 7.42
C LYS A 128 -18.56 9.37 6.94
N ILE A 129 -17.77 8.86 7.86
CA ILE A 129 -16.45 8.29 7.58
C ILE A 129 -16.49 6.81 7.95
N TYR A 130 -16.00 5.96 7.06
CA TYR A 130 -15.85 4.52 7.27
C TYR A 130 -14.40 4.13 7.09
N ILE A 131 -13.96 3.14 7.85
CA ILE A 131 -12.64 2.53 7.70
C ILE A 131 -12.84 1.12 7.14
N GLY A 132 -12.15 0.79 6.04
CA GLY A 132 -12.13 -0.55 5.46
C GLY A 132 -10.73 -1.15 5.54
N THR A 133 -10.59 -2.32 6.16
CA THR A 133 -9.30 -3.04 6.21
C THR A 133 -9.42 -4.53 5.91
N ILE A 134 -8.33 -5.18 5.53
CA ILE A 134 -8.32 -6.64 5.42
C ILE A 134 -8.33 -7.24 6.82
N HIS A 135 -7.37 -6.84 7.65
CA HIS A 135 -7.22 -7.35 9.01
C HIS A 135 -7.52 -6.27 10.05
N SER A 136 -7.94 -6.69 11.24
CA SER A 136 -8.08 -5.82 12.41
C SER A 136 -7.57 -6.55 13.65
N LYS A 137 -6.93 -5.81 14.57
CA LYS A 137 -6.45 -6.31 15.86
C LYS A 137 -7.12 -5.52 17.01
N PRO A 138 -8.36 -5.85 17.38
CA PRO A 138 -9.14 -5.12 18.39
C PRO A 138 -8.43 -4.88 19.72
N GLU A 139 -7.62 -5.83 20.17
CA GLU A 139 -6.83 -5.74 21.41
C GLU A 139 -5.86 -4.54 21.45
N LYS A 140 -5.52 -3.99 20.27
CA LYS A 140 -4.60 -2.84 20.14
C LYS A 140 -5.31 -1.53 19.82
N HIS A 141 -6.63 -1.54 19.60
CA HIS A 141 -7.36 -0.35 19.20
C HIS A 141 -7.23 0.74 20.27
N CYS A 142 -6.83 1.93 19.83
CA CYS A 142 -6.76 3.12 20.67
C CYS A 142 -7.69 4.23 20.17
N TYR A 143 -8.31 4.07 19.00
CA TYR A 143 -9.20 5.02 18.35
C TYR A 143 -10.42 4.29 17.77
N GLU A 144 -11.63 4.72 18.11
CA GLU A 144 -12.88 4.02 17.78
C GLU A 144 -14.02 4.97 17.38
N GLU A 145 -13.69 6.18 16.93
CA GLU A 145 -14.70 7.20 16.63
C GLU A 145 -15.60 6.84 15.43
N PHE A 146 -15.07 6.08 14.48
CA PHE A 146 -15.76 5.73 13.24
C PHE A 146 -15.82 4.21 13.04
N PRO A 147 -16.86 3.71 12.35
CA PRO A 147 -17.02 2.28 12.11
C PRO A 147 -15.86 1.70 11.29
N VAL A 148 -15.29 0.61 11.79
CA VAL A 148 -14.27 -0.20 11.11
C VAL A 148 -14.92 -1.45 10.53
N VAL A 149 -14.76 -1.66 9.23
CA VAL A 149 -15.18 -2.84 8.49
C VAL A 149 -13.93 -3.62 8.09
N SER A 150 -13.63 -4.68 8.84
CA SER A 150 -12.52 -5.60 8.53
C SER A 150 -13.04 -6.91 7.93
N LEU A 151 -12.22 -7.63 7.15
CA LEU A 151 -12.56 -9.01 6.76
C LEU A 151 -12.28 -10.00 7.88
N GLU A 152 -11.13 -9.87 8.52
CA GLU A 152 -10.62 -10.81 9.51
C GLU A 152 -10.19 -10.11 10.78
N ILE A 153 -10.42 -10.78 11.92
CA ILE A 153 -9.99 -10.35 13.24
C ILE A 153 -8.84 -11.26 13.65
N LEU A 154 -7.70 -10.68 14.01
CA LEU A 154 -6.50 -11.40 14.40
C LEU A 154 -6.08 -11.03 15.83
N PRO A 155 -5.42 -11.93 16.57
CA PRO A 155 -4.80 -11.62 17.86
C PRO A 155 -3.77 -10.48 17.76
N GLY A 156 -3.61 -9.71 18.83
CA GLY A 156 -2.64 -8.61 18.89
C GLY A 156 -1.19 -9.05 18.67
N SER A 157 -0.87 -10.30 19.05
CA SER A 157 0.45 -10.91 18.91
C SER A 157 0.78 -11.44 17.52
N THR A 158 -0.18 -11.53 16.61
CA THR A 158 0.05 -12.05 15.25
C THR A 158 0.87 -11.04 14.45
N TRP A 159 1.99 -11.50 13.90
CA TRP A 159 2.75 -10.76 12.91
C TRP A 159 2.17 -11.08 11.53
N ILE A 160 1.71 -10.07 10.80
CA ILE A 160 1.20 -10.25 9.44
C ILE A 160 2.34 -9.88 8.51
N ASP A 161 2.64 -10.75 7.56
CA ASP A 161 3.66 -10.51 6.55
C ASP A 161 2.98 -10.40 5.19
N TYR A 162 2.92 -9.16 4.68
CA TYR A 162 2.24 -8.86 3.42
C TYR A 162 3.14 -9.10 2.20
N PRO A 163 2.57 -9.27 1.00
CA PRO A 163 3.37 -9.46 -0.21
C PRO A 163 4.18 -8.20 -0.58
N HIS A 164 3.78 -7.01 -0.15
CA HIS A 164 4.56 -5.77 -0.30
C HIS A 164 5.60 -5.54 0.79
N GLU A 165 5.96 -6.58 1.56
CA GLU A 165 6.98 -6.56 2.62
C GLU A 165 7.99 -7.67 2.36
N LEU A 166 9.20 -7.32 1.94
CA LEU A 166 10.30 -8.28 1.72
C LEU A 166 11.44 -8.03 2.71
N ALA A 167 11.83 -6.77 2.86
CA ALA A 167 12.97 -6.42 3.69
C ALA A 167 12.73 -6.73 5.18
N ASP A 168 11.48 -6.80 5.62
CA ASP A 168 11.14 -7.05 7.03
C ASP A 168 11.36 -8.50 7.46
N LEU A 169 11.60 -9.40 6.49
CA LEU A 169 11.99 -10.79 6.71
C LEU A 169 13.52 -10.98 6.78
N VAL A 170 14.29 -9.93 6.50
CA VAL A 170 15.76 -9.99 6.55
C VAL A 170 16.22 -9.92 8.00
N ASN A 171 17.05 -10.89 8.39
CA ASN A 171 17.71 -10.94 9.69
C ASN A 171 19.22 -11.02 9.49
N GLU A 172 19.97 -10.15 10.17
CA GLU A 172 21.45 -10.12 10.10
C GLU A 172 22.08 -11.45 10.55
N ASN A 173 21.41 -12.18 11.45
CA ASN A 173 21.86 -13.47 11.95
C ASN A 173 21.46 -14.67 11.05
N ASP A 174 20.68 -14.43 9.98
CA ASP A 174 20.26 -15.43 9.00
C ASP A 174 20.70 -15.01 7.59
N PRO A 175 21.98 -15.19 7.25
CA PRO A 175 22.50 -14.77 5.94
C PRO A 175 21.86 -15.54 4.77
N LEU A 176 21.25 -16.70 5.05
CA LEU A 176 20.60 -17.56 4.05
C LEU A 176 19.14 -17.19 3.77
N ASP A 177 18.58 -16.18 4.44
CA ASP A 177 17.19 -15.73 4.27
C ASP A 177 16.17 -16.87 4.38
N SER A 178 16.28 -17.67 5.45
CA SER A 178 15.43 -18.83 5.68
C SER A 178 13.95 -18.47 5.78
N LEU A 179 13.62 -17.28 6.31
CA LEU A 179 12.25 -16.76 6.37
C LEU A 179 11.70 -16.43 4.97
N ILE A 180 12.50 -15.81 4.11
CA ILE A 180 12.10 -15.50 2.73
C ILE A 180 11.90 -16.81 1.97
N LYS A 181 12.81 -17.78 2.13
CA LYS A 181 12.70 -19.11 1.53
C LYS A 181 11.44 -19.87 1.98
N HIS A 182 11.08 -19.74 3.26
CA HIS A 182 9.88 -20.36 3.81
C HIS A 182 8.60 -19.73 3.27
N LYS A 183 8.56 -18.38 3.19
CA LYS A 183 7.45 -17.63 2.60
C LYS A 183 7.26 -17.98 1.13
N ASP A 184 8.34 -17.87 0.35
CA ASP A 184 8.31 -18.04 -1.09
C ASP A 184 9.68 -18.51 -1.63
N PRO A 185 9.83 -19.80 -1.95
CA PRO A 185 11.06 -20.34 -2.52
C PRO A 185 11.46 -19.67 -3.83
N ARG A 186 10.51 -19.19 -4.63
CA ARG A 186 10.79 -18.55 -5.92
C ARG A 186 11.39 -17.16 -5.72
N ILE A 187 10.88 -16.38 -4.78
CA ILE A 187 11.51 -15.10 -4.40
C ILE A 187 12.94 -15.35 -3.92
N TRP A 188 13.16 -16.37 -3.09
CA TRP A 188 14.49 -16.71 -2.62
C TRP A 188 15.44 -17.08 -3.76
N GLU A 189 14.99 -17.88 -4.73
CA GLU A 189 15.76 -18.20 -5.94
C GLU A 189 16.11 -16.96 -6.76
N ILE A 190 15.18 -16.00 -6.89
CA ILE A 190 15.43 -14.75 -7.61
C ILE A 190 16.49 -13.89 -6.90
N LEU A 191 16.46 -13.82 -5.57
CA LEU A 191 17.38 -13.01 -4.78
C LEU A 191 18.82 -13.57 -4.74
N HIS A 192 18.94 -14.90 -4.70
CA HIS A 192 20.22 -15.63 -4.54
C HIS A 192 20.75 -16.25 -5.84
N GLY A 193 19.90 -16.37 -6.85
CA GLY A 193 20.24 -16.95 -8.15
C GLY A 193 21.04 -16.00 -9.05
N PRO A 194 21.52 -16.51 -10.20
CA PRO A 194 22.12 -15.66 -11.21
C PRO A 194 21.10 -14.65 -11.74
N PRO A 195 21.54 -13.47 -12.24
CA PRO A 195 20.63 -12.49 -12.80
C PRO A 195 19.79 -13.10 -13.93
N ALA A 196 18.50 -12.78 -13.94
CA ALA A 196 17.59 -13.24 -14.97
C ALA A 196 18.09 -12.78 -16.34
N THR A 197 18.25 -13.70 -17.28
CA THR A 197 18.58 -13.33 -18.66
C THR A 197 17.37 -12.62 -19.26
N PRO A 198 17.49 -11.40 -19.80
CA PRO A 198 16.36 -10.74 -20.44
C PRO A 198 15.85 -11.60 -21.60
N GLY A 199 14.67 -12.20 -21.45
CA GLY A 199 13.98 -12.81 -22.58
C GLY A 199 13.17 -14.07 -22.30
N ALA A 200 11.86 -13.89 -22.22
CA ALA A 200 10.99 -14.50 -23.21
C ALA A 200 10.18 -13.37 -23.84
N GLN A 201 10.13 -13.28 -25.18
CA GLN A 201 9.04 -12.51 -25.79
C GLN A 201 7.76 -13.08 -25.21
N LEU A 202 6.94 -12.25 -24.54
CA LEU A 202 5.53 -12.60 -24.34
C LEU A 202 5.07 -13.10 -25.70
N ALA A 203 4.76 -14.39 -25.79
CA ALA A 203 4.25 -14.99 -27.02
C ALA A 203 3.21 -14.02 -27.57
N SER A 204 3.23 -13.73 -28.87
CA SER A 204 2.45 -12.68 -29.53
C SER A 204 0.96 -12.98 -29.54
N LEU A 205 0.41 -13.27 -28.37
CA LEU A 205 -0.98 -13.46 -28.08
C LEU A 205 -1.61 -12.07 -28.02
N PRO A 206 -2.82 -11.91 -28.55
CA PRO A 206 -3.53 -10.63 -28.50
C PRO A 206 -3.80 -10.17 -27.06
N ARG A 207 -3.76 -11.09 -26.08
CA ARG A 207 -3.83 -10.83 -24.64
C ARG A 207 -3.02 -11.86 -23.88
N SER A 208 -2.29 -11.41 -22.87
CA SER A 208 -1.62 -12.24 -21.87
C SER A 208 -2.14 -11.84 -20.50
N TYR A 209 -2.36 -12.83 -19.63
CA TYR A 209 -2.78 -12.63 -18.25
C TYR A 209 -1.59 -12.92 -17.34
N LEU A 210 -1.34 -12.01 -16.40
CA LEU A 210 -0.32 -12.19 -15.37
C LEU A 210 -1.02 -12.43 -14.03
N THR A 211 -0.52 -13.40 -13.27
CA THR A 211 -0.93 -13.57 -11.89
C THR A 211 -0.28 -12.49 -11.01
N PRO A 212 -0.86 -12.19 -9.83
CA PRO A 212 -0.22 -11.28 -8.87
C PRO A 212 1.20 -11.71 -8.48
N ALA A 213 1.43 -13.02 -8.36
CA ALA A 213 2.76 -13.57 -8.06
C ALA A 213 3.74 -13.35 -9.22
N GLN A 214 3.34 -13.57 -10.48
CA GLN A 214 4.19 -13.29 -11.64
C GLN A 214 4.61 -11.82 -11.70
N LEU A 215 3.66 -10.90 -11.51
CA LEU A 215 3.94 -9.46 -11.50
C LEU A 215 4.91 -9.08 -10.35
N GLN A 216 4.77 -9.73 -9.20
CA GLN A 216 5.69 -9.53 -8.07
C GLN A 216 7.09 -10.04 -8.39
N TYR A 217 7.22 -11.24 -8.98
CA TYR A 217 8.51 -11.81 -9.37
C TYR A 217 9.20 -10.93 -10.41
N ASP A 218 8.50 -10.53 -11.47
CA ASP A 218 9.03 -9.66 -12.52
C ASP A 218 9.50 -8.31 -11.95
N ALA A 219 8.75 -7.76 -10.97
CA ALA A 219 9.12 -6.51 -10.31
C ALA A 219 10.34 -6.65 -9.38
N ILE A 220 10.49 -7.79 -8.70
CA ILE A 220 11.68 -8.10 -7.88
C ILE A 220 12.90 -8.27 -8.80
N GLU A 221 12.78 -9.03 -9.88
CA GLU A 221 13.83 -9.21 -10.89
C GLU A 221 14.25 -7.85 -11.49
N LEU A 222 13.29 -7.00 -11.83
CA LEU A 222 13.56 -5.64 -12.30
C LEU A 222 14.31 -4.80 -11.26
N GLY A 223 13.89 -4.85 -9.99
CA GLY A 223 14.57 -4.14 -8.91
C GLY A 223 16.04 -4.58 -8.74
N LEU A 224 16.29 -5.89 -8.81
CA LEU A 224 17.64 -6.46 -8.74
C LEU A 224 18.49 -6.07 -9.95
N HIS A 225 17.93 -6.12 -11.17
CA HIS A 225 18.62 -5.69 -12.38
C HIS A 225 19.02 -4.21 -12.27
N MET A 226 18.09 -3.34 -11.86
CA MET A 226 18.37 -1.91 -11.66
C MET A 226 19.51 -1.71 -10.66
N ALA A 227 19.46 -2.37 -9.50
CA ALA A 227 20.43 -2.15 -8.44
C ALA A 227 21.79 -2.81 -8.68
N ARG A 228 21.83 -4.10 -9.05
CA ARG A 228 23.07 -4.88 -9.15
C ARG A 228 23.73 -4.77 -10.53
N GLU A 229 22.97 -4.86 -11.62
CA GLU A 229 23.55 -4.83 -12.97
C GLU A 229 23.77 -3.42 -13.49
N LYS A 230 22.79 -2.53 -13.29
CA LYS A 230 22.90 -1.12 -13.75
C LYS A 230 23.53 -0.21 -12.72
N GLN A 231 23.74 -0.68 -11.49
CA GLN A 231 24.23 0.15 -10.37
C GLN A 231 23.40 1.44 -10.22
N TYR A 232 22.11 1.36 -10.56
CA TYR A 232 21.22 2.50 -10.54
C TYR A 232 20.71 2.67 -9.11
N LEU A 233 20.98 3.84 -8.53
CA LEU A 233 20.59 4.20 -7.17
C LEU A 233 19.72 5.46 -7.20
N PRO A 234 18.42 5.31 -7.50
CA PRO A 234 17.53 6.45 -7.54
C PRO A 234 17.40 7.11 -6.17
N ASP A 235 17.32 8.44 -6.14
CA ASP A 235 16.89 9.17 -4.95
C ASP A 235 15.37 9.05 -4.73
N PHE A 236 14.63 9.01 -5.84
CA PHE A 236 13.17 8.90 -5.86
C PHE A 236 12.71 7.78 -6.76
N LEU A 237 11.80 6.96 -6.25
CA LEU A 237 11.01 6.00 -7.02
C LEU A 237 9.58 6.53 -7.09
N ILE A 238 9.06 6.73 -8.30
CA ILE A 238 7.69 7.21 -8.52
C ILE A 238 6.85 6.06 -9.08
N ALA A 239 5.89 5.58 -8.30
CA ALA A 239 4.90 4.62 -8.74
C ALA A 239 3.67 5.34 -9.29
N LEU A 240 3.44 5.22 -10.61
CA LEU A 240 2.26 5.79 -11.25
C LEU A 240 1.01 5.01 -10.85
N TRP A 241 0.10 5.63 -10.14
CA TRP A 241 -1.19 5.04 -9.78
C TRP A 241 -2.18 5.13 -10.95
N PRO A 242 -2.98 4.08 -11.24
CA PRO A 242 -3.16 2.89 -10.40
C PRO A 242 -2.18 1.73 -10.69
N GLY A 243 -1.75 1.54 -11.94
CA GLY A 243 -1.06 0.30 -12.35
C GLY A 243 0.39 0.15 -11.88
N GLY A 244 1.14 1.25 -11.79
CA GLY A 244 2.55 1.25 -11.41
C GLY A 244 2.81 0.94 -9.94
N VAL A 245 1.80 0.99 -9.06
CA VAL A 245 1.96 0.60 -7.65
C VAL A 245 2.33 -0.87 -7.50
N SER A 246 1.69 -1.75 -8.28
CA SER A 246 1.91 -3.19 -8.20
C SER A 246 3.35 -3.61 -8.53
N ALA A 247 4.06 -2.80 -9.33
CA ALA A 247 5.47 -3.00 -9.62
C ALA A 247 6.39 -2.17 -8.69
N GLY A 248 6.01 -0.91 -8.40
CA GLY A 248 6.82 -0.01 -7.58
C GLY A 248 7.03 -0.50 -6.15
N LEU A 249 6.02 -1.12 -5.53
CA LEU A 249 6.13 -1.64 -4.17
C LEU A 249 7.18 -2.76 -4.04
N PRO A 250 7.14 -3.85 -4.85
CA PRO A 250 8.21 -4.85 -4.83
C PRO A 250 9.59 -4.28 -5.16
N ILE A 251 9.70 -3.38 -6.16
CA ILE A 251 10.98 -2.75 -6.52
C ILE A 251 11.56 -2.00 -5.31
N HIS A 252 10.76 -1.19 -4.62
CA HIS A 252 11.22 -0.48 -3.43
C HIS A 252 11.70 -1.42 -2.32
N GLU A 253 10.97 -2.52 -2.10
CA GLU A 253 11.35 -3.51 -1.10
C GLU A 253 12.65 -4.25 -1.44
N VAL A 254 12.98 -4.43 -2.72
CA VAL A 254 14.31 -4.92 -3.14
C VAL A 254 15.42 -3.96 -2.70
N TYR A 255 15.26 -2.65 -2.89
CA TYR A 255 16.26 -1.69 -2.42
C TYR A 255 16.41 -1.72 -0.90
N LYS A 256 15.30 -1.79 -0.14
CA LYS A 256 15.36 -1.96 1.32
C LYS A 256 16.06 -3.26 1.71
N TYR A 257 15.80 -4.36 1.01
CA TYR A 257 16.45 -5.66 1.22
C TYR A 257 17.96 -5.52 1.05
N LEU A 258 18.42 -4.91 -0.07
CA LEU A 258 19.84 -4.74 -0.36
C LEU A 258 20.53 -3.81 0.65
N VAL A 259 19.85 -2.78 1.15
CA VAL A 259 20.36 -1.94 2.25
C VAL A 259 20.54 -2.76 3.53
N LYS A 260 19.55 -3.58 3.92
CA LYS A 260 19.69 -4.46 5.10
C LYS A 260 20.78 -5.52 4.94
N LYS A 261 21.09 -5.92 3.70
CA LYS A 261 22.22 -6.81 3.38
C LYS A 261 23.58 -6.08 3.32
N GLY A 262 23.60 -4.76 3.48
CA GLY A 262 24.82 -3.96 3.37
C GLY A 262 25.34 -3.82 1.94
N GLU A 263 24.56 -4.21 0.93
CA GLU A 263 24.93 -4.10 -0.49
C GLU A 263 24.75 -2.66 -1.00
N LEU A 264 23.78 -1.91 -0.45
CA LEU A 264 23.46 -0.53 -0.84
C LEU A 264 23.50 0.43 0.34
N PRO A 265 23.85 1.71 0.12
CA PRO A 265 23.95 2.70 1.20
C PRO A 265 22.59 3.26 1.63
N LYS A 266 21.58 3.26 0.74
CA LYS A 266 20.24 3.80 1.00
C LYS A 266 19.19 3.22 0.06
N SER A 267 17.93 3.27 0.47
CA SER A 267 16.76 3.01 -0.37
C SER A 267 16.19 4.33 -0.93
N PRO A 268 15.58 4.32 -2.12
CA PRO A 268 14.92 5.50 -2.67
C PRO A 268 13.72 5.93 -1.81
N ASN A 269 13.40 7.23 -1.83
CA ASN A 269 12.10 7.70 -1.39
C ASN A 269 11.03 7.24 -2.37
N HIS A 270 9.99 6.56 -1.88
CA HIS A 270 8.99 5.95 -2.74
C HIS A 270 7.63 6.66 -2.64
N ILE A 271 7.18 7.14 -3.80
CA ILE A 271 6.06 8.08 -3.91
C ILE A 271 5.02 7.53 -4.88
N SER A 272 3.74 7.58 -4.49
CA SER A 272 2.62 7.32 -5.39
C SER A 272 2.19 8.60 -6.09
N LEU A 273 2.07 8.57 -7.42
CA LEU A 273 1.56 9.68 -8.22
C LEU A 273 0.24 9.28 -8.88
N ASN A 274 -0.86 9.93 -8.51
CA ASN A 274 -2.17 9.62 -9.08
C ASN A 274 -2.32 10.27 -10.47
N THR A 275 -2.45 9.41 -11.48
CA THR A 275 -2.63 9.81 -12.88
C THR A 275 -4.07 9.62 -13.39
N THR A 276 -4.95 9.06 -12.55
CA THR A 276 -6.35 8.85 -12.90
C THR A 276 -7.08 10.18 -12.94
N LYS A 277 -7.85 10.42 -14.01
CA LYS A 277 -8.76 11.57 -14.06
C LYS A 277 -9.82 11.42 -12.98
N THR A 278 -9.96 12.43 -12.13
CA THR A 278 -11.13 12.55 -11.27
C THR A 278 -12.36 12.81 -12.13
N HIS A 279 -13.30 11.86 -12.12
CA HIS A 279 -14.48 11.84 -12.99
C HIS A 279 -15.42 13.06 -12.80
N LEU A 280 -15.20 13.87 -11.78
CA LEU A 280 -16.02 15.02 -11.41
C LEU A 280 -15.31 16.38 -11.53
N THR A 281 -14.04 16.41 -11.94
CA THR A 281 -13.31 17.66 -12.18
C THR A 281 -12.97 17.78 -13.66
N TYR A 282 -13.44 18.84 -14.32
CA TYR A 282 -13.04 19.23 -15.68
C TYR A 282 -11.56 19.65 -15.80
N ARG A 283 -10.78 19.54 -14.71
CA ARG A 283 -9.35 19.83 -14.65
C ARG A 283 -8.56 18.53 -14.66
N SER A 284 -7.61 18.42 -15.60
CA SER A 284 -6.57 17.40 -15.60
C SER A 284 -5.57 17.74 -14.49
N ASN A 285 -5.69 17.12 -13.32
CA ASN A 285 -4.73 17.32 -12.23
C ASN A 285 -3.91 16.04 -12.02
N ILE A 286 -2.59 16.16 -12.06
CA ILE A 286 -1.67 15.12 -11.59
C ILE A 286 -1.51 15.32 -10.08
N ILE A 287 -2.04 14.40 -9.28
CA ILE A 287 -2.04 14.53 -7.82
C ILE A 287 -0.78 13.83 -7.29
N GLY A 288 -0.02 14.54 -6.44
CA GLY A 288 1.24 14.05 -5.84
C GLY A 288 2.51 14.75 -6.34
N ILE A 289 2.43 15.72 -7.27
CA ILE A 289 3.60 16.55 -7.66
C ILE A 289 3.93 17.59 -6.60
N GLU A 290 2.93 18.25 -5.99
CA GLU A 290 3.18 19.27 -4.95
C GLU A 290 3.99 18.70 -3.78
N TYR A 291 3.85 17.39 -3.51
CA TYR A 291 4.65 16.66 -2.55
C TYR A 291 6.16 16.64 -2.85
N LEU A 292 6.55 16.75 -4.12
CA LEU A 292 7.95 16.77 -4.57
C LEU A 292 8.59 18.17 -4.53
N MET A 293 7.80 19.22 -4.25
CA MET A 293 8.26 20.61 -4.30
C MET A 293 8.67 21.17 -2.94
N GLU A 294 8.40 20.45 -1.85
CA GLU A 294 8.81 20.78 -0.48
C GLU A 294 10.12 20.08 -0.11
#